data_AF-A0A976PZB7-F1
#
_entry.id   AF-A0A976PZB7-F1
#
_cell.length_a   1.000
_cell.length_b   1.000
_cell.length_c   1.000
_cell.angle_alpha   90.00
_cell.angle_beta   90.00
_cell.angle_gamma   90.00
#
_symmetry.space_group_name_H-M   'P 1'
#
loop_
_entity.id
_entity.type
_entity.pdbx_description
1 polymer ?
#
loop_
_entity_poly.entity_id
_entity_poly.type
_entity_poly.pdbx_seq_one_letter_code
_entity_poly.pdbx_strand_id
1 'polypeptide(L)' 'FIIQALDGNALVPLLFSEVVNLHPIAIIVAILVFGGLWGFWGVFFAIPLATLVQAILEAWPKGHEQAVEAEP' A
#
# COMPACT_ATOMS: atom_id res chain seq x y z
N PHE A 1 18.40 9.20 24.59
CA PHE A 1 17.68 7.91 24.59
C PHE A 1 16.20 8.05 24.25
N ILE A 2 15.39 8.83 24.98
CA ILE A 2 13.94 8.96 24.70
C ILE A 2 13.67 9.48 23.26
N ILE A 3 14.39 10.51 22.82
CA ILE A 3 14.20 11.10 21.48
C ILE A 3 14.61 10.12 20.37
N GLN A 4 15.72 9.38 20.49
CA GLN A 4 16.11 8.37 19.50
C GLN A 4 15.15 7.16 19.45
N ALA A 5 14.59 6.77 20.59
CA ALA A 5 13.56 5.73 20.63
C ALA A 5 12.25 6.21 19.97
N LEU A 6 11.88 7.48 20.18
CA LEU A 6 10.71 8.06 19.53
C LEU A 6 10.91 8.19 18.01
N ASP A 7 12.04 8.76 17.60
CA ASP A 7 12.37 9.07 16.21
C ASP A 7 12.60 7.80 15.37
N GLY A 8 13.39 6.84 15.89
CA GLY A 8 13.78 5.63 15.15
C GLY A 8 12.85 4.42 15.29
N ASN A 9 12.10 4.29 16.39
CA ASN A 9 11.30 3.09 16.68
C ASN A 9 9.78 3.34 16.70
N ALA A 10 9.32 4.61 16.75
CA ALA A 10 7.89 4.94 16.74
C ALA A 10 7.49 5.81 15.53
N LEU A 11 8.23 6.89 15.25
CA LEU A 11 7.94 7.80 14.15
C LEU A 11 8.06 7.14 12.78
N VAL A 12 9.12 6.35 12.56
CA VAL A 12 9.33 5.57 11.33
C VAL A 12 8.15 4.62 11.07
N PRO A 13 7.83 3.64 11.94
CA PRO A 13 6.70 2.76 11.68
C PRO A 13 5.36 3.49 11.61
N LEU A 14 5.18 4.62 12.30
CA LEU A 14 3.92 5.38 12.25
C LEU A 14 3.73 6.09 10.89
N LEU A 15 4.77 6.75 10.36
CA LEU A 15 4.74 7.35 9.03
C LEU A 15 4.64 6.30 7.93
N PHE A 16 5.30 5.14 8.07
CA PHE A 16 5.26 4.07 7.08
C PHE A 16 4.04 3.13 7.21
N SER A 17 3.41 3.05 8.39
CA SER A 17 2.15 2.31 8.62
C SER A 17 0.99 2.94 7.87
N GLU A 18 1.03 4.24 7.57
CA GLU A 18 -0.05 4.91 6.85
C GLU A 18 0.02 4.65 5.34
N VAL A 19 1.23 4.61 4.76
CA VAL A 19 1.43 4.46 3.31
C VAL A 19 1.48 3.02 2.80
N VAL A 20 1.64 2.02 3.67
CA VAL A 20 1.75 0.62 3.22
C VAL A 20 0.95 -0.32 4.13
N ASN A 21 -0.36 -0.12 4.22
CA ASN A 21 -1.31 -1.10 4.78
C ASN A 21 -1.53 -2.31 3.83
N LEU A 22 -0.43 -2.83 3.25
CA LEU A 22 -0.47 -4.02 2.40
C LEU A 22 -0.89 -5.20 3.27
N HIS A 23 -2.12 -5.66 3.07
CA HIS A 23 -2.58 -6.89 3.70
C HIS A 23 -1.64 -8.03 3.29
N PRO A 24 -1.27 -8.96 4.19
CA PRO A 24 -0.41 -10.11 3.86
C PRO A 24 -0.91 -10.90 2.64
N ILE A 25 -2.23 -10.90 2.44
CA ILE A 25 -2.90 -11.48 1.28
C ILE A 25 -2.48 -10.82 -0.03
N ALA A 26 -2.31 -9.49 -0.09
CA ALA A 26 -1.87 -8.78 -1.30
C ALA A 26 -0.47 -9.22 -1.75
N ILE A 27 0.42 -9.49 -0.79
CA ILE A 27 1.76 -10.02 -1.06
C ILE A 27 1.66 -11.43 -1.63
N ILE A 28 0.85 -12.30 -1.03
CA ILE A 28 0.64 -13.67 -1.51
C ILE A 28 0.05 -13.65 -2.92
N VAL A 29 -0.96 -12.82 -3.19
CA VAL A 29 -1.55 -12.68 -4.53
C VAL A 29 -0.51 -12.18 -5.54
N ALA A 30 0.31 -11.18 -5.18
CA ALA A 30 1.38 -10.70 -6.03
C ALA A 30 2.41 -11.80 -6.34
N ILE A 31 2.82 -12.60 -5.34
CA ILE A 31 3.72 -13.74 -5.55
C ILE A 31 3.11 -14.76 -6.51
N LEU A 32 1.83 -15.09 -6.36
CA LEU A 32 1.17 -16.08 -7.22
C LEU A 32 1.02 -15.57 -8.65
N VAL A 33 0.60 -14.32 -8.84
CA VAL A 33 0.40 -13.72 -10.15
C VAL A 33 1.74 -13.48 -10.85
N PHE A 34 2.63 -12.70 -10.25
CA PHE A 34 3.90 -12.33 -10.89
C PHE A 34 4.88 -13.50 -10.93
N GLY A 35 4.91 -14.32 -9.87
CA GLY A 35 5.68 -15.56 -9.87
C GLY A 35 5.18 -16.58 -10.90
N GLY A 36 3.88 -16.62 -11.19
CA GLY A 36 3.33 -17.42 -12.29
C GLY A 36 3.69 -16.88 -13.68
N LEU A 37 3.79 -15.56 -13.85
CA LEU A 37 4.06 -14.91 -15.14
C LEU A 37 5.55 -15.01 -15.56
N TRP A 38 6.48 -14.83 -14.63
CA TRP A 38 7.93 -14.77 -14.93
C TRP A 38 8.81 -15.66 -14.04
N GLY A 39 8.21 -16.51 -13.21
CA GLY A 39 8.95 -17.40 -12.32
C GLY A 39 9.67 -16.63 -11.21
N PHE A 40 10.95 -16.96 -11.02
CA PHE A 40 11.77 -16.41 -9.93
C PHE A 40 11.77 -14.88 -9.87
N TRP A 41 11.91 -14.21 -11.02
CA TRP A 41 11.94 -12.75 -11.08
C TRP A 41 10.63 -12.12 -10.60
N GLY A 42 9.49 -12.73 -10.93
CA GLY A 42 8.19 -12.25 -10.48
C GLY A 42 7.97 -12.38 -8.97
N VAL A 43 8.54 -13.43 -8.36
CA VAL A 43 8.53 -13.60 -6.89
C VAL A 43 9.45 -12.56 -6.22
N PHE A 44 10.65 -12.34 -6.76
CA PHE A 44 11.59 -11.35 -6.23
C PHE A 44 11.01 -9.93 -6.20
N PHE A 45 10.31 -9.54 -7.27
CA PHE A 45 9.68 -8.22 -7.39
C PHE A 45 8.25 -8.15 -6.81
N ALA A 46 7.73 -9.20 -6.16
CA ALA A 46 6.34 -9.24 -5.73
C ALA A 46 5.97 -8.10 -4.76
N ILE A 47 6.86 -7.74 -3.82
CA ILE A 47 6.60 -6.64 -2.86
C ILE A 47 6.53 -5.29 -3.59
N PRO A 48 7.56 -4.87 -4.36
CA PRO A 48 7.49 -3.63 -5.16
C PRO A 48 6.25 -3.54 -6.06
N LEU A 49 5.89 -4.65 -6.73
CA LEU A 49 4.74 -4.67 -7.63
C LEU A 49 3.41 -4.61 -6.87
N ALA A 50 3.29 -5.27 -5.72
CA ALA A 50 2.13 -5.15 -4.85
C ALA A 50 1.93 -3.71 -4.38
N THR A 51 3.02 -3.04 -3.95
CA THR A 51 2.99 -1.62 -3.57
C THR A 51 2.58 -0.73 -4.75
N LEU A 52 3.08 -0.99 -5.96
CA LEU A 52 2.71 -0.23 -7.14
C LEU A 52 1.21 -0.34 -7.45
N VAL A 53 0.66 -1.56 -7.43
CA VAL A 53 -0.76 -1.80 -7.65
C VAL A 53 -1.59 -1.08 -6.59
N GLN A 54 -1.21 -1.17 -5.32
CA GLN A 54 -1.91 -0.47 -4.24
C GLN A 54 -1.86 1.05 -4.44
N ALA A 55 -0.70 1.61 -4.78
CA ALA A 55 -0.56 3.05 -5.02
C ALA A 55 -1.44 3.53 -6.19
N ILE A 56 -1.56 2.72 -7.25
CA ILE A 56 -2.46 3.03 -8.38
C ILE A 56 -3.93 3.01 -7.93
N LEU A 57 -4.33 2.02 -7.12
CA LEU A 57 -5.70 1.92 -6.60
C LEU A 57 -6.05 3.08 -5.66
N GLU A 58 -5.10 3.52 -4.83
CA GLU A 58 -5.26 4.67 -3.93
C GLU A 58 -5.30 5.99 -4.71
N ALA A 59 -4.48 6.13 -5.75
CA ALA A 59 -4.46 7.31 -6.62
C ALA A 59 -5.65 7.35 -7.59
N TRP A 60 -6.43 6.27 -7.71
CA TRP A 60 -7.56 6.23 -8.62
C TRP A 60 -8.60 7.28 -8.21
N PRO A 61 -9.05 8.17 -9.13
CA PRO A 61 -10.02 9.20 -8.81
C PRO A 61 -11.30 8.58 -8.23
N LYS A 62 -11.53 8.78 -6.94
CA LYS A 62 -12.82 8.53 -6.32
C LYS A 62 -13.70 9.67 -6.80
N GLY A 63 -14.57 9.38 -7.78
CA GLY A 63 -15.55 10.35 -8.24
C GLY A 63 -16.20 10.98 -7.02
N HIS A 64 -16.07 12.31 -6.88
CA HIS A 64 -16.80 13.02 -5.85
C HIS A 64 -18.28 12.72 -6.11
N GLU A 65 -18.91 12.01 -5.18
CA GLU A 65 -20.35 12.09 -5.02
C GLU A 65 -20.63 13.51 -4.50
N GLN A 66 -20.66 14.46 -5.43
CA GLN A 66 -21.03 15.84 -5.19
C GLN A 66 -22.55 15.91 -5.05
N ALA A 67 -22.98 16.56 -3.98
CA ALA A 67 -24.20 17.36 -3.89
C ALA A 67 -25.54 16.62 -4.11
N VAL A 68 -26.06 16.01 -3.05
CA VAL A 68 -27.52 15.97 -2.81
C VAL A 68 -27.82 16.25 -1.34
N GLU A 69 -27.37 17.41 -0.85
CA GLU A 69 -28.07 18.11 0.24
C GLU A 69 -28.35 19.52 -0.27
N ALA A 70 -29.23 19.57 -1.27
CA ALA A 70 -29.89 20.80 -1.67
C ALA A 70 -30.88 21.17 -0.56
N GLU A 71 -30.61 22.31 0.08
CA GLU A 71 -31.57 23.09 0.87
C GLU A 71 -32.91 23.27 0.14
N PRO A 72 -33.96 23.51 0.94
CA PRO A 72 -34.71 24.75 0.76
C PRO A 72 -34.58 25.72 1.94
#